data_AF-A0A0F9IXP6-F1
#
_entry.id   AF-A0A0F9IXP6-F1
#
_cell.length_a   1.000
_cell.length_b   1.000
_cell.length_c   1.000
_cell.angle_alpha   90.00
_cell.angle_beta   90.00
_cell.angle_gamma   90.00
#
_symmetry.space_group_name_H-M   'P 1'
#
loop_
_entity.id
_entity.type
_entity.pdbx_description
1 polymer ?
#
loop_
_entity_poly.entity_id
_entity_poly.type
_entity_poly.pdbx_seq_one_letter_code
_entity_poly.pdbx_strand_id
1 'polypeptide(L)'
;MEAFQKDYEIPMRYGVDQCIGDTVGPGGIFRALRTIPVVIDIARDMEELCPNALLLNYTNPMAMVCWALGEASNINFVGLCHGVQTTLDLISRYVEVNKEDINYLCAGINHMNWFLRLEEDGKNLYPTLKKNIEKPEYYINEKVRGEVMRHFGYFMTESTGHLSEYVPWFRKS
;
A
#
# COMPACT_ATOMS: atom_id res chain seq x y z
N MET A 1 1.19 2.89 21.21
CA MET A 1 1.63 1.48 21.10
C MET A 1 0.56 0.51 21.61
N GLU A 2 -0.04 0.72 22.77
CA GLU A 2 -1.07 -0.19 23.33
C GLU A 2 -2.30 -0.38 22.42
N ALA A 3 -2.79 0.68 21.77
CA ALA A 3 -3.92 0.60 20.84
C ALA A 3 -3.63 -0.28 19.61
N PHE A 4 -2.40 -0.21 19.09
CA PHE A 4 -1.96 -1.04 17.96
C PHE A 4 -1.84 -2.52 18.36
N GLN A 5 -1.36 -2.81 19.57
CA GLN A 5 -1.33 -4.17 20.10
C GLN A 5 -2.75 -4.77 20.13
N LYS A 6 -3.76 -3.98 20.53
CA LYS A 6 -5.17 -4.42 20.52
C LYS A 6 -5.72 -4.66 19.12
N ASP A 7 -5.26 -3.90 18.12
CA ASP A 7 -5.63 -4.11 16.70
C ASP A 7 -5.21 -5.48 16.17
N TYR A 8 -4.17 -6.05 16.76
CA TYR A 8 -3.63 -7.36 16.41
C TYR A 8 -4.18 -8.49 17.30
N GLU A 9 -4.06 -8.32 18.62
CA GLU A 9 -4.38 -9.39 19.58
C GLU A 9 -5.87 -9.73 19.63
N ILE A 10 -6.75 -8.74 19.46
CA ILE A 10 -8.19 -8.99 19.50
C ILE A 10 -8.59 -9.88 18.31
N PRO A 11 -8.30 -9.55 17.04
CA PRO A 11 -8.61 -10.43 15.92
C PRO A 11 -7.95 -11.80 16.01
N MET A 12 -6.70 -11.87 16.50
CA MET A 12 -5.98 -13.12 16.68
C MET A 12 -6.70 -14.09 17.63
N ARG A 13 -7.33 -13.60 18.73
CA ARG A 13 -8.15 -14.43 19.63
C ARG A 13 -9.34 -15.09 18.95
N TYR A 14 -9.80 -14.53 17.83
CA TYR A 14 -10.89 -15.07 17.00
C TYR A 14 -10.38 -15.78 15.73
N GLY A 15 -9.08 -16.09 15.66
CA GLY A 15 -8.48 -16.83 14.55
C GLY A 15 -8.22 -16.00 13.29
N VAL A 16 -8.21 -14.67 13.39
CA VAL A 16 -7.87 -13.77 12.27
C VAL A 16 -6.45 -13.26 12.46
N ASP A 17 -5.51 -13.89 11.75
CA ASP A 17 -4.11 -13.47 11.72
C ASP A 17 -3.86 -12.41 10.64
N GLN A 18 -3.26 -11.30 11.04
CA GLN A 18 -2.91 -10.16 10.19
C GLN A 18 -1.38 -10.04 10.12
N CYS A 19 -0.83 -9.40 9.11
CA CYS A 19 0.63 -9.19 9.05
C CYS A 19 1.03 -7.85 9.69
N ILE A 20 0.28 -6.79 9.37
CA ILE A 20 0.48 -5.42 9.84
C ILE A 20 -0.81 -4.91 10.49
N GLY A 21 -1.97 -5.12 9.85
CA GLY A 21 -3.26 -4.70 10.38
C GLY A 21 -3.44 -3.19 10.45
N ASP A 22 -2.76 -2.41 9.60
CA ASP A 22 -2.84 -0.94 9.61
C ASP A 22 -3.66 -0.35 8.45
N THR A 23 -4.01 -1.17 7.47
CA THR A 23 -4.60 -0.71 6.21
C THR A 23 -5.97 -1.31 5.97
N VAL A 24 -6.07 -2.64 6.03
CA VAL A 24 -7.31 -3.41 5.85
C VAL A 24 -7.45 -4.44 6.98
N GLY A 25 -8.46 -5.30 6.89
CA GLY A 25 -8.78 -6.27 7.94
C GLY A 25 -9.31 -5.61 9.21
N PRO A 26 -9.63 -6.40 10.25
CA PRO A 26 -10.16 -5.87 11.50
C PRO A 26 -9.26 -4.81 12.16
N GLY A 27 -7.93 -5.01 12.13
CA GLY A 27 -6.97 -4.04 12.66
C GLY A 27 -7.02 -2.71 11.91
N GLY A 28 -7.06 -2.75 10.57
CA GLY A 28 -7.19 -1.55 9.75
C GLY A 28 -8.49 -0.80 10.03
N ILE A 29 -9.60 -1.51 10.21
CA ILE A 29 -10.90 -0.90 10.58
C ILE A 29 -10.85 -0.28 11.99
N PHE A 30 -10.31 -0.98 12.98
CA PHE A 30 -10.18 -0.44 14.34
C PHE A 30 -9.31 0.81 14.36
N ARG A 31 -8.22 0.80 13.59
CA ARG A 31 -7.36 1.96 13.40
C ARG A 31 -8.11 3.11 12.73
N ALA A 32 -8.83 2.85 11.64
CA ALA A 32 -9.65 3.86 10.96
C ALA A 32 -10.62 4.56 11.92
N LEU A 33 -11.36 3.78 12.70
CA LEU A 33 -12.36 4.31 13.65
C LEU A 33 -11.75 5.21 14.73
N ARG A 34 -10.49 4.99 15.10
CA ARG A 34 -9.78 5.88 16.05
C ARG A 34 -9.12 7.07 15.37
N THR A 35 -8.64 6.90 14.15
CA THR A 35 -7.86 7.92 13.43
C THR A 35 -8.75 8.95 12.77
N ILE A 36 -9.86 8.53 12.15
CA ILE A 36 -10.74 9.43 11.37
C ILE A 36 -11.22 10.62 12.20
N PRO A 37 -11.78 10.46 13.42
CA PRO A 37 -12.27 11.61 14.20
C PRO A 37 -11.18 12.66 14.44
N VAL A 38 -9.96 12.22 14.77
CA VAL A 38 -8.82 13.11 15.02
C VAL A 38 -8.41 13.87 13.77
N VAL A 39 -8.37 13.20 12.61
CA VAL A 39 -8.01 13.84 11.34
C VAL A 39 -9.08 14.83 10.90
N ILE A 40 -10.36 14.56 11.16
CA ILE A 40 -11.45 15.51 10.89
C ILE A 40 -11.38 16.73 11.81
N ASP A 41 -11.01 16.56 13.08
CA ASP A 41 -10.82 17.70 13.97
C ASP A 41 -9.68 18.61 13.50
N ILE A 42 -8.56 18.03 13.02
CA ILE A 42 -7.48 18.80 12.37
C ILE A 42 -8.00 19.53 11.12
N ALA A 43 -8.84 18.87 10.31
CA ALA A 43 -9.39 19.49 9.12
C ALA A 43 -10.28 20.69 9.45
N ARG A 44 -11.10 20.60 10.50
CA ARG A 44 -11.92 21.72 11.00
C ARG A 44 -11.07 22.89 11.48
N ASP A 45 -10.00 22.61 12.22
CA ASP A 45 -9.05 23.65 12.64
C ASP A 45 -8.42 24.32 11.42
N MET A 46 -8.08 23.55 10.39
CA MET A 46 -7.55 24.09 9.14
C MET A 46 -8.55 24.97 8.39
N GLU A 47 -9.84 24.61 8.38
CA GLU A 47 -10.89 25.43 7.76
C GLU A 47 -10.99 26.83 8.40
N GLU A 48 -10.80 26.93 9.72
CA GLU A 48 -10.81 28.22 10.44
C GLU A 48 -9.49 28.97 10.28
N LEU A 49 -8.36 28.29 10.50
CA LEU A 49 -7.06 28.94 10.71
C LEU A 49 -6.26 29.10 9.41
N CYS A 50 -6.40 28.18 8.47
CA CYS A 50 -5.59 28.15 7.24
C CYS A 50 -6.31 27.47 6.06
N PRO A 51 -7.50 27.95 5.65
CA PRO A 51 -8.38 27.25 4.69
C PRO A 51 -7.76 27.00 3.30
N ASN A 52 -6.71 27.74 2.94
CA ASN A 52 -6.02 27.61 1.66
C ASN A 52 -4.78 26.71 1.72
N ALA A 53 -4.43 26.18 2.90
CA ALA A 53 -3.29 25.27 3.05
C ALA A 53 -3.61 23.88 2.47
N LEU A 54 -2.56 23.16 2.06
CA LEU A 54 -2.63 21.78 1.60
C LEU A 54 -2.30 20.84 2.75
N LEU A 55 -3.25 19.98 3.15
CA LEU A 55 -2.99 18.90 4.10
C LEU A 55 -2.25 17.74 3.40
N LEU A 56 -1.05 17.44 3.88
CA LEU A 56 -0.27 16.28 3.43
C LEU A 56 -0.48 15.13 4.41
N ASN A 57 -1.37 14.19 4.08
CA ASN A 57 -1.65 13.04 4.94
C ASN A 57 -0.66 11.90 4.66
N TYR A 58 0.07 11.48 5.69
CA TYR A 58 0.87 10.24 5.71
C TYR A 58 0.25 9.16 6.61
N THR A 59 -0.92 9.44 7.21
CA THR A 59 -1.51 8.57 8.24
C THR A 59 -2.32 7.44 7.61
N ASN A 60 -1.98 6.21 7.98
CA ASN A 60 -2.79 5.03 7.68
C ASN A 60 -4.00 4.87 8.62
N PRO A 61 -5.10 4.26 8.16
CA PRO A 61 -5.30 3.71 6.81
C PRO A 61 -5.63 4.79 5.78
N MET A 62 -4.69 5.03 4.85
CA MET A 62 -4.69 6.20 3.97
C MET A 62 -5.99 6.36 3.18
N ALA A 63 -6.45 5.27 2.55
CA ALA A 63 -7.64 5.29 1.71
C ALA A 63 -8.89 5.67 2.51
N MET A 64 -9.08 5.09 3.71
CA MET A 64 -10.23 5.39 4.56
C MET A 64 -10.15 6.80 5.17
N VAL A 65 -8.95 7.25 5.57
CA VAL A 65 -8.74 8.59 6.12
C VAL A 65 -8.97 9.66 5.06
N CYS A 66 -8.37 9.51 3.88
CA CYS A 66 -8.54 10.44 2.76
C CYS A 66 -9.99 10.46 2.26
N TRP A 67 -10.68 9.31 2.27
CA TRP A 67 -12.11 9.29 1.96
C TRP A 67 -12.90 10.07 3.01
N ALA A 68 -12.69 9.83 4.31
CA ALA A 68 -13.38 10.57 5.35
C ALA A 68 -13.14 12.09 5.27
N LEU A 69 -11.91 12.51 4.98
CA LEU A 69 -11.58 13.92 4.72
C LEU A 69 -12.41 14.51 3.57
N GLY A 70 -12.49 13.80 2.45
CA GLY A 70 -13.26 14.23 1.28
C GLY A 70 -14.78 14.28 1.49
N GLU A 71 -15.30 13.52 2.45
CA GLU A 71 -16.73 13.56 2.81
C GLU A 71 -17.05 14.66 3.85
N ALA A 72 -16.10 14.95 4.75
CA ALA A 72 -16.37 15.74 5.95
C ALA A 72 -15.79 17.16 5.94
N SER A 73 -14.93 17.51 4.99
CA SER A 73 -14.25 18.81 4.93
C SER A 73 -14.01 19.28 3.49
N ASN A 74 -13.88 20.59 3.32
CA ASN A 74 -13.57 21.22 2.02
C ASN A 74 -12.08 21.62 1.88
N ILE A 75 -11.21 21.26 2.83
CA ILE A 75 -9.78 21.56 2.72
C ILE A 75 -9.16 20.83 1.54
N ASN A 76 -8.11 21.43 0.98
CA ASN A 76 -7.27 20.73 0.01
C ASN A 76 -6.41 19.71 0.74
N PHE A 77 -6.41 18.46 0.29
CA PHE A 77 -5.56 17.42 0.86
C PHE A 77 -4.98 16.48 -0.20
N VAL A 78 -3.83 15.89 0.11
CA VAL A 78 -3.20 14.82 -0.67
C VAL A 78 -2.70 13.74 0.28
N GLY A 79 -3.04 12.49 -0.03
CA GLY A 79 -2.48 11.31 0.63
C GLY A 79 -1.14 10.91 0.00
N LEU A 80 -0.12 10.70 0.82
CA LEU A 80 1.23 10.38 0.38
C LEU A 80 1.72 9.07 0.99
N CYS A 81 2.23 8.17 0.14
CA CYS A 81 2.86 6.92 0.54
C CYS A 81 4.11 6.69 -0.31
N HIS A 82 5.10 5.99 0.25
CA HIS A 82 6.39 5.68 -0.38
C HIS A 82 6.40 4.32 -1.12
N GLY A 83 5.29 3.58 -1.10
CA GLY A 83 5.17 2.22 -1.62
C GLY A 83 5.61 2.03 -3.06
N VAL A 84 5.28 3.00 -3.94
CA VAL A 84 5.65 2.95 -5.35
C VAL A 84 7.16 3.07 -5.52
N GLN A 85 7.77 4.04 -4.83
CA GLN A 85 9.19 4.35 -4.92
C GLN A 85 10.04 3.18 -4.41
N THR A 86 9.67 2.62 -3.26
CA THR A 86 10.36 1.46 -2.67
C THR A 86 10.18 0.20 -3.52
N THR A 87 9.01 0.00 -4.13
CA THR A 87 8.82 -1.16 -5.02
C THR A 87 9.61 -0.99 -6.32
N LEU A 88 9.74 0.23 -6.83
CA LEU A 88 10.57 0.50 -8.00
C LEU A 88 12.06 0.24 -7.74
N ASP A 89 12.56 0.50 -6.52
CA ASP A 89 13.93 0.12 -6.10
C ASP A 89 14.16 -1.40 -6.13
N LEU A 90 13.10 -2.19 -5.92
CA LEU A 90 13.18 -3.65 -6.03
C LEU A 90 13.10 -4.10 -7.48
N ILE A 91 12.16 -3.53 -8.25
CA ILE A 91 12.01 -3.83 -9.68
C ILE A 91 13.31 -3.54 -10.43
N SER A 92 13.97 -2.40 -10.17
CA SER A 92 15.24 -2.03 -10.80
C SER A 92 16.32 -3.09 -10.61
N ARG A 93 16.43 -3.65 -9.38
CA ARG A 93 17.33 -4.76 -9.07
C ARG A 93 16.92 -6.05 -9.77
N TYR A 94 15.63 -6.35 -9.83
CA TYR A 94 15.12 -7.57 -10.46
C TYR A 94 15.26 -7.56 -11.98
N VAL A 95 15.26 -6.39 -12.62
CA VAL A 95 15.40 -6.27 -14.07
C VAL A 95 16.80 -5.83 -14.52
N GLU A 96 17.68 -5.50 -13.57
CA GLU A 96 19.05 -5.04 -13.80
C GLU A 96 19.12 -3.74 -14.64
N VAL A 97 18.19 -2.81 -14.38
CA VAL A 97 18.08 -1.50 -15.03
C VAL A 97 18.14 -0.42 -13.95
N ASN A 98 18.80 0.71 -14.20
CA ASN A 98 18.81 1.80 -13.22
C ASN A 98 17.39 2.33 -13.02
N LYS A 99 17.03 2.68 -11.79
CA LYS A 99 15.69 3.15 -11.45
C LYS A 99 15.26 4.35 -12.29
N GLU A 100 16.20 5.24 -12.57
CA GLU A 100 16.03 6.49 -13.30
C GLU A 100 15.69 6.26 -14.77
N ASP A 101 16.09 5.11 -15.32
CA ASP A 101 15.87 4.72 -16.72
C ASP A 101 14.53 3.97 -16.90
N ILE A 102 13.84 3.63 -15.80
CA ILE A 102 12.55 2.93 -15.82
C ILE A 102 11.39 3.92 -15.89
N ASN A 103 10.71 3.92 -17.04
CA ASN A 103 9.43 4.58 -17.22
C ASN A 103 8.29 3.64 -16.84
N TYR A 104 7.32 4.13 -16.07
CA TYR A 104 6.22 3.29 -15.59
C TYR A 104 4.88 4.04 -15.50
N LEU A 105 3.80 3.27 -15.52
CA LEU A 105 2.46 3.71 -15.13
C LEU A 105 2.05 2.87 -13.92
N CYS A 106 1.73 3.53 -12.81
CA CYS A 106 1.28 2.87 -11.58
C CYS A 106 -0.08 3.43 -11.15
N ALA A 107 -1.03 2.55 -10.86
CA ALA A 107 -2.39 2.94 -10.48
C ALA A 107 -3.04 1.92 -9.54
N GLY A 108 -3.94 2.40 -8.68
CA GLY A 108 -4.70 1.58 -7.72
C GLY A 108 -5.12 2.41 -6.51
N ILE A 109 -5.27 1.73 -5.37
CA ILE A 109 -5.54 2.34 -4.06
C ILE A 109 -4.32 2.17 -3.16
N ASN A 110 -4.16 3.01 -2.12
CA ASN A 110 -3.06 2.89 -1.18
C ASN A 110 -2.84 1.44 -0.71
N HIS A 111 -1.58 0.98 -0.79
CA HIS A 111 -1.13 -0.39 -0.53
C HIS A 111 -1.68 -1.50 -1.46
N MET A 112 -2.29 -1.13 -2.58
CA MET A 112 -2.76 -2.05 -3.62
C MET A 112 -2.66 -1.40 -5.02
N ASN A 113 -1.54 -0.73 -5.29
CA ASN A 113 -1.24 -0.18 -6.62
C ASN A 113 -0.55 -1.23 -7.50
N TRP A 114 -0.74 -1.10 -8.81
CA TRP A 114 -0.22 -2.01 -9.82
C TRP A 114 0.60 -1.26 -10.86
N PHE A 115 1.76 -1.80 -11.23
CA PHE A 115 2.59 -1.25 -12.29
C PHE A 115 2.05 -1.65 -13.66
N LEU A 116 1.03 -0.98 -14.16
CA LEU A 116 0.36 -1.30 -15.43
C LEU A 116 1.27 -1.22 -16.66
N ARG A 117 2.37 -0.46 -16.57
CA ARG A 117 3.42 -0.35 -17.59
C ARG A 117 4.79 -0.26 -16.92
N LEU A 118 5.77 -0.96 -17.45
CA LEU A 118 7.17 -0.95 -17.02
C LEU A 118 8.08 -1.04 -18.26
N GLU A 119 8.81 0.02 -18.55
CA GLU A 119 9.56 0.18 -19.80
C GLU A 119 10.93 0.84 -19.57
N GLU A 120 11.95 0.38 -20.29
CA GLU A 120 13.24 1.06 -20.47
C GLU A 120 13.36 1.40 -21.96
N ASP A 121 13.51 2.68 -22.32
CA ASP A 121 13.55 3.14 -23.73
C ASP A 121 12.43 2.56 -24.62
N GLY A 122 11.21 2.44 -24.06
CA GLY A 122 10.05 1.89 -24.75
C GLY A 122 10.01 0.35 -24.84
N LYS A 123 11.02 -0.36 -24.31
CA LYS A 123 11.05 -1.82 -24.23
C LYS A 123 10.41 -2.32 -22.95
N ASN A 124 9.40 -3.18 -23.09
CA ASN A 124 8.69 -3.77 -21.97
C ASN A 124 9.62 -4.64 -21.08
N LEU A 125 9.67 -4.31 -19.79
CA LEU A 125 10.50 -4.98 -18.77
C LEU A 125 9.80 -6.18 -18.11
N TYR A 126 8.50 -6.35 -18.30
CA TYR A 126 7.76 -7.46 -17.69
C TYR A 126 8.30 -8.87 -18.00
N PRO A 127 8.74 -9.20 -19.22
CA PRO A 127 9.32 -10.51 -19.50
C PRO A 127 10.54 -10.81 -18.62
N THR A 128 11.43 -9.82 -18.42
CA THR A 128 12.59 -9.94 -17.53
C THR A 128 12.15 -10.07 -16.08
N LEU A 129 11.25 -9.20 -15.62
CA LEU A 129 10.73 -9.20 -14.26
C LEU A 129 10.09 -10.55 -13.90
N LYS A 130 9.20 -11.05 -14.77
CA LYS A 130 8.52 -12.35 -14.58
C LYS A 130 9.51 -13.49 -14.52
N LYS A 131 10.51 -13.52 -15.41
CA LYS A 131 11.56 -14.55 -15.38
C LYS A 131 12.39 -14.50 -14.10
N ASN A 132 12.80 -13.30 -13.66
CA ASN A 132 13.72 -13.16 -12.55
C ASN A 132 13.05 -13.36 -11.19
N ILE A 133 11.77 -13.00 -11.02
CA ILE A 133 11.02 -13.26 -9.78
C ILE A 133 10.94 -14.76 -9.45
N GLU A 134 11.06 -15.65 -10.44
CA GLU A 134 11.08 -17.10 -10.24
C GLU A 134 12.40 -17.62 -9.63
N LYS A 135 13.46 -16.80 -9.60
CA LYS A 135 14.73 -17.18 -8.95
C LYS A 135 14.49 -17.37 -7.44
N PRO A 136 14.98 -18.47 -6.82
CA PRO A 136 14.68 -18.78 -5.43
C PRO A 136 14.93 -17.63 -4.43
N GLU A 137 16.03 -16.89 -4.63
CA GLU A 137 16.43 -15.75 -3.80
C GLU A 137 15.48 -14.56 -3.89
N TYR A 138 14.75 -14.39 -5.00
CA TYR A 138 13.74 -13.35 -5.16
C TYR A 138 12.36 -13.87 -4.78
N TYR A 139 12.00 -15.07 -5.24
CA TYR A 139 10.70 -15.67 -4.96
C TYR A 139 10.41 -15.77 -3.46
N ILE A 140 11.40 -16.11 -2.62
CA ILE A 140 11.18 -16.19 -1.17
C ILE A 140 10.71 -14.86 -0.56
N ASN A 141 11.20 -13.73 -1.08
CA ASN A 141 10.83 -12.39 -0.64
C ASN A 141 9.54 -11.91 -1.32
N GLU A 142 9.28 -12.42 -2.52
CA GLU A 142 8.22 -11.96 -3.41
C GLU A 142 7.02 -12.90 -3.50
N LYS A 143 6.98 -13.97 -2.71
CA LYS A 143 6.05 -15.09 -2.87
C LYS A 143 4.63 -14.66 -3.21
N VAL A 144 3.99 -13.85 -2.36
CA VAL A 144 2.58 -13.47 -2.57
C VAL A 144 2.44 -12.54 -3.78
N ARG A 145 3.35 -11.57 -3.96
CA ARG A 145 3.32 -10.65 -5.11
C ARG A 145 3.56 -11.37 -6.43
N GLY A 146 4.48 -12.32 -6.46
CA GLY A 146 4.78 -13.18 -7.60
C GLY A 146 3.58 -14.02 -8.00
N GLU A 147 2.94 -14.71 -7.04
CA GLU A 147 1.73 -15.50 -7.33
C GLU A 147 0.59 -14.61 -7.86
N VAL A 148 0.33 -13.48 -7.21
CA VAL A 148 -0.69 -12.52 -7.67
C VAL A 148 -0.35 -12.00 -9.08
N MET A 149 0.92 -11.67 -9.37
CA MET A 149 1.34 -11.27 -10.71
C MET A 149 1.13 -12.37 -11.76
N ARG A 150 1.28 -13.66 -11.41
CA ARG A 150 0.98 -14.76 -12.36
C ARG A 150 -0.50 -14.79 -12.75
N HIS A 151 -1.40 -14.46 -11.84
CA HIS A 151 -2.84 -14.45 -12.10
C HIS A 151 -3.31 -13.17 -12.83
N PHE A 152 -2.82 -12.01 -12.42
CA PHE A 152 -3.32 -10.72 -12.90
C PHE A 152 -2.42 -10.09 -13.98
N GLY A 153 -1.22 -10.62 -14.18
CA GLY A 153 -0.28 -10.18 -15.21
C GLY A 153 0.62 -9.02 -14.82
N TYR A 154 0.32 -8.30 -13.74
CA TYR A 154 1.01 -7.09 -13.28
C TYR A 154 1.61 -7.25 -11.89
N PHE A 155 2.77 -6.63 -11.67
CA PHE A 155 3.41 -6.57 -10.37
C PHE A 155 2.83 -5.42 -9.55
N MET A 156 2.74 -5.60 -8.24
CA MET A 156 2.07 -4.66 -7.36
C MET A 156 2.97 -4.09 -6.28
N THR A 157 2.57 -2.94 -5.75
CA THR A 157 3.28 -2.22 -4.68
C THR A 157 3.18 -2.93 -3.34
N GLU A 158 3.99 -2.45 -2.39
CA GLU A 158 4.11 -2.93 -1.01
C GLU A 158 4.68 -4.32 -0.87
N SER A 159 4.94 -4.76 0.36
CA SER A 159 5.55 -6.05 0.63
C SER A 159 4.56 -7.22 0.51
N THR A 160 5.10 -8.42 0.32
CA THR A 160 4.38 -9.70 0.44
C THR A 160 3.49 -9.76 1.69
N GLY A 161 3.96 -9.22 2.83
CA GLY A 161 3.20 -9.15 4.08
C GLY A 161 1.94 -8.29 3.98
N HIS A 162 2.06 -7.06 3.46
CA HIS A 162 0.92 -6.16 3.26
C HIS A 162 -0.10 -6.78 2.30
N LEU A 163 0.36 -7.27 1.15
CA LEU A 163 -0.53 -7.88 0.16
C LEU A 163 -1.27 -9.08 0.74
N SER A 164 -0.63 -9.90 1.58
CA SER A 164 -1.27 -11.10 2.16
C SER A 164 -2.56 -10.80 2.93
N GLU A 165 -2.77 -9.57 3.39
CA GLU A 165 -4.01 -9.14 4.07
C GLU A 165 -5.18 -8.90 3.10
N TYR A 166 -4.89 -8.65 1.82
CA TYR A 166 -5.89 -8.53 0.74
C TYR A 166 -6.21 -9.88 0.10
N VAL A 167 -5.32 -10.85 0.23
CA VAL A 167 -5.42 -12.17 -0.42
C VAL A 167 -5.40 -13.29 0.63
N PRO A 168 -6.53 -13.52 1.34
CA PRO A 168 -6.56 -14.32 2.57
C PRO A 168 -6.17 -15.79 2.38
N TRP A 169 -6.12 -16.31 1.15
CA TRP A 169 -5.70 -17.68 0.87
C TRP A 169 -4.20 -17.93 1.14
N PHE A 170 -3.37 -16.89 1.22
CA PHE A 170 -1.96 -16.99 1.60
C PHE A 170 -1.71 -16.97 3.10
N ARG A 171 -2.71 -16.62 3.90
CA ARG A 171 -2.64 -16.57 5.37
C ARG A 171 -3.42 -17.70 6.04
N LYS A 172 -3.68 -18.78 5.30
CA LYS A 172 -4.34 -19.97 5.86
C LYS A 172 -3.38 -20.73 6.77
N SER A 173 -3.86 -21.02 7.97
CA SER A 173 -3.26 -21.93 8.96
C SER A 173 -3.27 -23.38 8.50
#